data_AF-A0A8S1KEV3-F1
#
_entry.id   AF-A0A8S1KEV3-F1
#
_cell.length_a   1.000
_cell.length_b   1.000
_cell.length_c   1.000
_cell.angle_alpha   90.00
_cell.angle_beta   90.00
_cell.angle_gamma   90.00
#
_symmetry.space_group_name_H-M   'P 1'
#
loop_
_entity.id
_entity.type
_entity.pdbx_description
1 polymer ?
#
loop_
_entity_poly.entity_id
_entity_poly.type
_entity_poly.pdbx_seq_one_letter_code
_entity_poly.pdbx_strand_id
1 'polypeptide(L)'
;MIFFHKSKCCVCTKNLQALKLRKTYRCKMCHQDVCNHCSENRIQLYAKPNDFVKDFKLPQRVCDNCFQDYSYQQQLIQEFGLKWNTRSLLQSKWIGKQDKKIKMEISISENDKEMIAKDVLTGRSDAFLFNYSLREFITQCQEGYDQTYIRESINKVLQLFVTHYPIIGYCQGMNYIATIFLCISDEEGAFQIMNHIFQSIIPSRFYSNSQGATLIGYQAEIYFLKTILKSLNQQKIEQLSNFLDISGPQMLLTLMLQVLNTSSLFITWEEMFKRQSYIPIDQAIILTLFQATKCYDLNQQGLIEEIGKIIKYQDLTQLFTKEDAYFTQFERQVQIEQYYSQTSRSWVNDDKLILFRLKKITNFDTEEILQIQKEFKKYCIESQNLSNNKQEQNSIKQINKFQDNIDDIDMENLQIKQVKSQKYGITKEAFINLMEQFHQHYTKYQILDRHKYELVFCLFDENKSELLDFREFLTCLSVLLRGSFQQKIKMFFTAHTGSNLKAQEFQTLLSIIIPLDLQQKEDYQQFLDRIQMPQYTYQDMLLVSQDPFVLENEYQRDRSQTSIMIAQSLNQIKNN
;
A
#
# COMPACT_ATOMS: atom_id res chain seq x y z
N MET A 1 15.40 25.64 10.28
CA MET A 1 15.48 26.41 9.01
C MET A 1 16.58 25.83 8.14
N ILE A 2 16.25 25.06 7.10
CA ILE A 2 17.23 24.46 6.19
C ILE A 2 17.60 25.49 5.13
N PHE A 3 18.82 26.02 5.20
CA PHE A 3 19.41 26.83 4.14
C PHE A 3 19.86 25.90 3.01
N PHE A 4 19.00 25.69 2.02
CA PHE A 4 19.39 25.01 0.78
C PHE A 4 20.40 25.89 0.04
N HIS A 5 21.51 25.29 -0.39
CA HIS A 5 22.48 25.94 -1.26
C HIS A 5 21.77 26.36 -2.56
N LYS A 6 21.45 27.65 -2.68
CA LYS A 6 21.11 28.25 -3.97
C LYS A 6 22.29 27.95 -4.91
N SER A 7 22.07 27.11 -5.92
CA SER A 7 22.92 27.13 -7.12
C SER A 7 22.72 28.49 -7.78
N LYS A 8 23.44 29.50 -7.28
CA LYS A 8 23.31 30.88 -7.70
C LYS A 8 24.00 31.06 -9.05
N CYS A 9 23.30 30.70 -10.12
CA CYS A 9 23.46 31.53 -11.31
C CYS A 9 22.80 32.87 -10.99
N CYS A 10 23.62 33.91 -10.87
CA CYS A 10 23.20 35.29 -10.59
C CYS A 10 22.19 35.84 -11.61
N VAL A 11 22.11 35.22 -12.79
CA VAL A 11 21.15 35.51 -13.86
C VAL A 11 19.79 34.84 -13.63
N CYS A 12 19.75 33.59 -13.15
CA CYS A 12 18.50 32.84 -12.88
C CYS A 12 17.83 33.25 -11.56
N THR A 13 18.58 33.84 -10.61
CA THR A 13 18.02 34.34 -9.34
C THR A 13 17.25 35.65 -9.45
N LYS A 14 17.43 36.41 -10.54
CA LYS A 14 16.57 37.54 -10.89
C LYS A 14 15.53 36.98 -11.86
N ASN A 15 14.23 37.09 -11.52
CA ASN A 15 13.10 36.62 -12.32
C ASN A 15 13.44 36.48 -13.80
N LEU A 16 13.30 35.26 -14.37
CA LEU A 16 13.50 35.01 -15.80
C LEU A 16 12.68 35.96 -16.70
N GLN A 17 11.58 36.54 -16.17
CA GLN A 17 10.80 37.60 -16.80
C GLN A 17 11.59 38.89 -17.10
N ALA A 18 12.66 39.19 -16.34
CA ALA A 18 13.53 40.35 -16.55
C ALA A 18 14.69 40.08 -17.52
N LEU A 19 14.88 38.82 -17.94
CA LEU A 19 15.86 38.48 -18.97
C LEU A 19 15.27 38.79 -20.33
N LYS A 20 15.83 39.82 -21.00
CA LYS A 20 15.63 40.02 -22.43
C LYS A 20 15.85 38.67 -23.13
N LEU A 21 14.84 38.21 -23.88
CA LEU A 21 14.74 36.93 -24.62
C LEU A 21 15.99 36.46 -25.41
N ARG A 22 17.03 37.29 -25.54
CA ARG A 22 18.28 37.01 -26.28
C ARG A 22 19.36 36.29 -25.47
N LYS A 23 19.16 35.99 -24.17
CA LYS A 23 20.19 35.36 -23.30
C LYS A 23 19.79 34.02 -22.67
N THR A 24 18.65 33.46 -23.06
CA THR A 24 18.15 32.18 -22.56
C THR A 24 18.35 31.06 -23.58
N TYR A 25 18.50 29.85 -23.08
CA TYR A 25 18.64 28.61 -23.82
C TYR A 25 17.61 27.62 -23.29
N ARG A 26 16.89 26.96 -24.20
CA ARG A 26 15.93 25.92 -23.83
C ARG A 26 16.59 24.56 -23.81
N CYS A 27 16.67 23.95 -22.62
CA CYS A 27 17.29 22.64 -22.42
C CYS A 27 16.69 21.58 -23.36
N LYS A 28 17.54 20.77 -24.03
CA LYS A 28 17.05 19.72 -24.93
C LYS A 28 16.45 18.51 -24.23
N MET A 29 16.73 18.34 -22.94
CA MET A 29 16.23 17.22 -22.13
C MET A 29 14.96 17.60 -21.34
N CYS A 30 15.04 18.55 -20.39
CA CYS A 30 13.88 18.94 -19.56
C CYS A 30 13.00 20.06 -20.12
N HIS A 31 13.41 20.69 -21.22
CA HIS A 31 12.72 21.81 -21.88
C HIS A 31 12.55 23.10 -21.05
N GLN A 32 13.23 23.23 -19.92
CA GLN A 32 13.29 24.47 -19.16
C GLN A 32 14.20 25.51 -19.83
N ASP A 33 13.80 26.76 -19.71
CA ASP A 33 14.62 27.90 -20.11
C ASP A 33 15.64 28.23 -19.02
N VAL A 34 16.92 28.16 -19.39
CA VAL A 34 18.05 28.49 -18.52
C VAL A 34 18.91 29.56 -19.17
N CYS A 35 19.78 30.23 -18.42
CA CYS A 35 20.74 31.13 -19.05
C CYS A 35 21.77 30.35 -19.89
N ASN A 36 22.44 31.04 -20.83
CA ASN A 36 23.49 30.42 -21.63
C ASN A 36 24.61 29.79 -20.78
N HIS A 37 24.99 30.38 -19.64
CA HIS A 37 26.05 29.80 -18.82
C HIS A 37 25.64 28.45 -18.22
N CYS A 38 24.41 28.36 -17.69
CA CYS A 38 23.84 27.13 -17.11
C CYS A 38 23.45 26.05 -18.14
N SER A 39 23.90 26.21 -19.39
CA SER A 39 23.66 25.23 -20.44
C SER A 39 24.94 24.90 -21.20
N GLU A 40 26.14 25.19 -20.70
CA GLU A 40 27.37 24.94 -21.47
C GLU A 40 27.63 23.45 -21.75
N ASN A 41 27.07 22.56 -20.92
CA ASN A 41 27.27 21.13 -21.00
C ASN A 41 26.49 20.47 -22.16
N ARG A 42 27.08 19.41 -22.73
CA ARG A 42 26.48 18.60 -23.79
C ARG A 42 26.46 17.12 -23.44
N ILE A 43 25.38 16.43 -23.81
CA ILE A 43 25.19 15.00 -23.57
C ILE A 43 24.68 14.29 -24.83
N GLN A 44 24.90 12.97 -24.92
CA GLN A 44 24.23 12.15 -25.91
C GLN A 44 22.81 11.84 -25.42
N LEU A 45 21.80 12.09 -26.26
CA LEU A 45 20.41 11.72 -25.97
C LEU A 45 20.11 10.35 -26.59
N TYR A 46 19.25 9.58 -25.92
CA TYR A 46 18.81 8.25 -26.37
C TYR A 46 17.32 8.25 -26.74
N ALA A 47 16.50 9.00 -26.01
CA ALA A 47 15.10 9.13 -26.38
C ALA A 47 14.95 10.05 -27.58
N LYS A 48 14.06 9.65 -28.52
CA LYS A 48 13.85 10.36 -29.78
C LYS A 48 13.66 11.86 -29.52
N PRO A 49 14.26 12.70 -30.35
CA PRO A 49 14.23 14.12 -30.13
C PRO A 49 12.84 14.70 -30.38
N ASN A 50 12.49 15.75 -29.63
CA ASN A 50 11.49 16.71 -30.07
C ASN A 50 11.97 17.46 -31.32
N ASP A 51 11.06 18.15 -32.00
CA ASP A 51 11.28 19.00 -33.18
C ASP A 51 12.43 20.05 -33.05
N PHE A 52 12.95 20.24 -31.84
CA PHE A 52 14.02 21.17 -31.53
C PHE A 52 15.45 20.62 -31.71
N VAL A 53 15.66 19.32 -31.94
CA VAL A 53 17.00 18.75 -32.17
C VAL A 53 17.26 18.62 -33.67
N LYS A 54 18.21 19.40 -34.18
CA LYS A 54 18.56 19.41 -35.61
C LYS A 54 19.35 18.18 -36.06
N ASP A 55 20.20 17.65 -35.19
CA ASP A 55 20.98 16.44 -35.45
C ASP A 55 21.06 15.61 -34.16
N PHE A 56 20.35 14.49 -34.12
CA PHE A 56 20.24 13.62 -32.94
C PHE A 56 21.51 12.82 -32.67
N LYS A 57 22.37 12.63 -33.68
CA LYS A 57 23.62 11.88 -33.53
C LYS A 57 24.70 12.68 -32.80
N LEU A 58 24.52 13.99 -32.67
CA LEU A 58 25.48 14.87 -32.01
C LEU A 58 25.10 15.13 -30.55
N PRO A 59 26.10 15.38 -29.67
CA PRO A 59 25.84 15.79 -28.30
C PRO A 59 25.02 17.08 -28.21
N GLN A 60 23.90 16.99 -27.52
CA GLN A 60 22.93 18.05 -27.32
C GLN A 60 23.22 18.85 -26.07
N ARG A 61 23.03 20.16 -26.18
CA ARG A 61 23.25 21.10 -25.09
C ARG A 61 22.09 21.01 -24.08
N VAL A 62 22.41 20.88 -22.80
CA VAL A 62 21.44 20.66 -21.71
C VAL A 62 21.74 21.55 -20.51
N CYS A 63 20.77 21.74 -19.61
CA CYS A 63 21.01 22.49 -18.40
C CYS A 63 21.88 21.72 -17.40
N ASP A 64 22.51 22.44 -16.45
CA ASP A 64 23.38 21.84 -15.44
C ASP A 64 22.69 20.73 -14.63
N ASN A 65 21.40 20.88 -14.30
CA ASN A 65 20.66 19.86 -13.55
C ASN A 65 20.53 18.56 -14.37
N CYS A 66 20.13 18.68 -15.63
CA CYS A 66 20.05 17.53 -16.54
C CYS A 66 21.43 16.91 -16.81
N PHE A 67 22.49 17.72 -16.87
CA PHE A 67 23.84 17.19 -17.02
C PHE A 67 24.28 16.36 -15.80
N GLN A 68 24.01 16.85 -14.59
CA GLN A 68 24.31 16.12 -13.35
C GLN A 68 23.52 14.82 -13.23
N ASP A 69 22.21 14.88 -13.52
CA ASP A 69 21.32 13.72 -13.55
C ASP A 69 21.77 12.68 -14.58
N TYR A 70 22.09 13.11 -15.81
CA TYR A 70 22.66 12.25 -16.85
C TYR A 70 24.00 11.63 -16.43
N SER A 71 24.89 12.41 -15.82
CA SER A 71 26.20 11.92 -15.38
C SER A 71 26.06 10.84 -14.30
N TYR A 72 25.14 11.04 -13.34
CA TYR A 72 24.80 10.03 -12.34
C TYR A 72 24.23 8.77 -12.99
N GLN A 73 23.31 8.92 -13.95
CA GLN A 73 22.74 7.81 -14.71
C GLN A 73 23.83 6.99 -15.43
N GLN A 74 24.77 7.65 -16.13
CA GLN A 74 25.84 6.94 -16.83
C GLN A 74 26.74 6.17 -15.86
N GLN A 75 27.07 6.77 -14.70
CA GLN A 75 27.82 6.07 -13.66
C GLN A 75 27.05 4.85 -13.17
N LEU A 76 25.76 4.99 -12.87
CA LEU A 76 24.91 3.90 -12.38
C LEU A 76 24.84 2.74 -13.39
N ILE A 77 24.63 3.04 -14.67
CA ILE A 77 24.59 2.03 -15.74
C ILE A 77 25.93 1.31 -15.85
N GLN A 78 27.05 2.03 -15.83
CA GLN A 78 28.39 1.45 -15.98
C GLN A 78 28.79 0.62 -14.75
N GLU A 79 28.54 1.12 -13.55
CA GLU A 79 28.95 0.49 -12.29
C GLU A 79 28.18 -0.82 -12.04
N PHE A 80 26.87 -0.83 -12.32
CA PHE A 80 26.03 -1.99 -12.04
C PHE A 80 25.72 -2.85 -13.27
N GLY A 81 26.11 -2.42 -14.47
CA GLY A 81 25.82 -3.13 -15.72
C GLY A 81 24.33 -3.14 -16.07
N LEU A 82 23.64 -2.01 -15.86
CA LEU A 82 22.19 -1.93 -16.04
C LEU A 82 21.81 -2.04 -17.53
N LYS A 83 20.90 -2.97 -17.84
CA LYS A 83 20.35 -3.20 -19.18
C LYS A 83 18.98 -3.83 -19.06
N TRP A 84 18.10 -3.58 -20.03
CA TRP A 84 16.77 -4.18 -20.05
C TRP A 84 16.82 -5.70 -19.94
N ASN A 85 15.99 -6.23 -19.02
CA ASN A 85 15.79 -7.65 -18.73
C ASN A 85 17.12 -8.40 -18.57
N THR A 86 18.07 -7.80 -17.84
CA THR A 86 19.40 -8.36 -17.59
C THR A 86 19.75 -8.21 -16.12
N ARG A 87 20.16 -9.29 -15.47
CA ARG A 87 20.51 -9.30 -14.05
C ARG A 87 21.69 -8.39 -13.76
N SER A 88 21.57 -7.51 -12.76
CA SER A 88 22.60 -6.55 -12.37
C SER A 88 23.14 -6.76 -10.95
N LEU A 89 24.26 -6.10 -10.66
CA LEU A 89 24.81 -6.03 -9.30
C LEU A 89 23.92 -5.20 -8.35
N LEU A 90 23.11 -4.28 -8.89
CA LEU A 90 22.25 -3.40 -8.09
C LEU A 90 21.10 -4.18 -7.41
N GLN A 91 20.52 -5.17 -8.10
CA GLN A 91 19.55 -6.08 -7.49
C GLN A 91 20.14 -6.72 -6.22
N SER A 92 21.34 -7.28 -6.33
CA SER A 92 22.01 -7.96 -5.21
C SER A 92 22.33 -6.99 -4.07
N LYS A 93 22.64 -5.73 -4.38
CA LYS A 93 22.86 -4.67 -3.39
C LYS A 93 21.58 -4.34 -2.61
N TRP A 94 20.41 -4.34 -3.25
CA TRP A 94 19.15 -3.94 -2.62
C TRP A 94 18.49 -5.04 -1.79
N ILE A 95 18.48 -6.29 -2.28
CA ILE A 95 17.70 -7.38 -1.66
C ILE A 95 18.54 -8.62 -1.32
N GLY A 96 19.85 -8.59 -1.54
CA GLY A 96 20.74 -9.73 -1.32
C GLY A 96 20.49 -10.88 -2.32
N LYS A 97 21.05 -12.06 -2.02
CA LYS A 97 20.78 -13.29 -2.77
C LYS A 97 19.44 -13.89 -2.35
N GLN A 98 18.64 -14.28 -3.33
CA GLN A 98 17.36 -14.93 -3.15
C GLN A 98 17.45 -16.35 -3.72
N ASP A 99 17.36 -17.38 -2.86
CA ASP A 99 17.55 -18.79 -3.24
C ASP A 99 16.24 -19.53 -3.57
N LYS A 100 15.09 -18.84 -3.51
CA LYS A 100 13.79 -19.49 -3.72
C LYS A 100 13.38 -19.50 -5.18
N LYS A 101 13.22 -20.70 -5.74
CA LYS A 101 12.53 -20.90 -7.03
C LYS A 101 11.09 -20.41 -6.93
N ILE A 102 10.73 -19.49 -7.81
CA ILE A 102 9.37 -18.99 -7.94
C ILE A 102 8.56 -20.02 -8.74
N LYS A 103 7.45 -20.51 -8.19
CA LYS A 103 6.55 -21.42 -8.90
C LYS A 103 5.45 -20.62 -9.59
N MET A 104 5.29 -20.80 -10.90
CA MET A 104 4.14 -20.30 -11.66
C MET A 104 3.17 -21.44 -11.96
N GLU A 105 2.09 -21.58 -11.19
CA GLU A 105 1.07 -22.63 -11.44
C GLU A 105 -0.37 -22.12 -11.28
N ILE A 106 -0.64 -20.83 -11.51
CA ILE A 106 -1.95 -20.22 -11.15
C ILE A 106 -2.54 -19.37 -12.28
N SER A 107 -3.86 -19.46 -12.41
CA SER A 107 -4.68 -18.58 -13.23
C SER A 107 -4.88 -17.22 -12.57
N ILE A 108 -4.43 -16.16 -13.23
CA ILE A 108 -4.69 -14.76 -12.83
C ILE A 108 -6.20 -14.45 -12.97
N SER A 109 -6.73 -13.56 -12.14
CA SER A 109 -8.11 -13.08 -12.28
C SER A 109 -8.31 -12.38 -13.63
N GLU A 110 -9.45 -12.57 -14.29
CA GLU A 110 -9.70 -11.92 -15.59
C GLU A 110 -9.65 -10.39 -15.49
N ASN A 111 -10.12 -9.82 -14.38
CA ASN A 111 -10.03 -8.38 -14.15
C ASN A 111 -8.58 -7.88 -14.08
N ASP A 112 -7.69 -8.56 -13.34
CA ASP A 112 -6.28 -8.18 -13.28
C ASP A 112 -5.60 -8.36 -14.65
N LYS A 113 -5.90 -9.45 -15.38
CA LYS A 113 -5.39 -9.67 -16.74
C LYS A 113 -5.78 -8.53 -17.67
N GLU A 114 -7.05 -8.13 -17.68
CA GLU A 114 -7.56 -7.04 -18.50
C GLU A 114 -6.92 -5.69 -18.15
N MET A 115 -6.78 -5.39 -16.86
CA MET A 115 -6.15 -4.13 -16.41
C MET A 115 -4.66 -4.08 -16.78
N ILE A 116 -3.92 -5.17 -16.55
CA ILE A 116 -2.50 -5.26 -16.95
C ILE A 116 -2.37 -5.14 -18.47
N ALA A 117 -3.18 -5.87 -19.24
CA ALA A 117 -3.17 -5.80 -20.70
C ALA A 117 -3.44 -4.38 -21.20
N LYS A 118 -4.41 -3.69 -20.58
CA LYS A 118 -4.73 -2.29 -20.90
C LYS A 118 -3.56 -1.35 -20.64
N ASP A 119 -2.80 -1.51 -19.55
CA ASP A 119 -1.71 -0.60 -19.22
C ASP A 119 -0.36 -0.97 -19.87
N VAL A 120 -0.17 -2.23 -20.24
CA VAL A 120 1.09 -2.71 -20.81
C VAL A 120 0.99 -2.88 -22.32
N LEU A 121 0.04 -3.70 -22.80
CA LEU A 121 -0.02 -4.08 -24.21
C LEU A 121 -0.47 -2.94 -25.11
N THR A 122 -1.25 -1.99 -24.59
CA THR A 122 -1.65 -0.77 -25.34
C THR A 122 -0.55 0.30 -25.42
N GLY A 123 0.61 0.08 -24.77
CA GLY A 123 1.75 0.99 -24.80
C GLY A 123 1.76 2.07 -23.73
N ARG A 124 0.88 2.01 -22.72
CA ARG A 124 0.89 2.98 -21.61
C ARG A 124 2.10 2.85 -20.67
N SER A 125 2.91 1.82 -20.87
CA SER A 125 4.16 1.54 -20.15
C SER A 125 5.41 1.80 -20.99
N ASP A 126 5.25 2.35 -22.20
CA ASP A 126 6.38 2.64 -23.08
C ASP A 126 7.21 3.83 -22.54
N ALA A 127 8.53 3.81 -22.79
CA ALA A 127 9.48 4.76 -22.24
C ALA A 127 9.09 6.24 -22.47
N PHE A 128 8.44 6.56 -23.60
CA PHE A 128 8.09 7.94 -23.96
C PHE A 128 7.04 8.58 -23.04
N LEU A 129 6.30 7.78 -22.26
CA LEU A 129 5.29 8.26 -21.31
C LEU A 129 5.86 8.55 -19.91
N PHE A 130 7.12 8.21 -19.67
CA PHE A 130 7.81 8.55 -18.44
C PHE A 130 8.27 10.01 -18.49
N ASN A 131 8.59 10.57 -17.33
CA ASN A 131 9.10 11.92 -17.26
C ASN A 131 10.40 12.08 -18.07
N TYR A 132 10.77 13.33 -18.33
CA TYR A 132 11.89 13.69 -19.22
C TYR A 132 13.22 12.96 -18.92
N SER A 133 13.48 12.61 -17.66
CA SER A 133 14.71 11.98 -17.22
C SER A 133 14.62 10.46 -17.29
N LEU A 134 13.57 9.87 -16.71
CA LEU A 134 13.37 8.42 -16.75
C LEU A 134 13.19 7.91 -18.18
N ARG A 135 12.58 8.70 -19.07
CA ARG A 135 12.49 8.39 -20.49
C ARG A 135 13.86 8.16 -21.12
N GLU A 136 14.85 9.01 -20.82
CA GLU A 136 16.22 8.82 -21.34
C GLU A 136 16.86 7.54 -20.77
N PHE A 137 16.74 7.34 -19.45
CA PHE A 137 17.26 6.15 -18.78
C PHE A 137 16.70 4.84 -19.32
N ILE A 138 15.37 4.76 -19.41
CA ILE A 138 14.67 3.57 -19.89
C ILE A 138 15.00 3.32 -21.36
N THR A 139 14.99 4.36 -22.20
CA THR A 139 15.31 4.21 -23.63
C THR A 139 16.73 3.68 -23.83
N GLN A 140 17.70 4.16 -23.05
CA GLN A 140 19.06 3.64 -23.08
C GLN A 140 19.11 2.16 -22.65
N CYS A 141 18.43 1.79 -21.57
CA CYS A 141 18.40 0.40 -21.11
C CYS A 141 17.75 -0.55 -22.14
N GLN A 142 16.76 -0.05 -22.88
CA GLN A 142 15.97 -0.76 -23.90
C GLN A 142 16.62 -0.75 -25.29
N GLU A 143 17.81 -0.16 -25.46
CA GLU A 143 18.47 -0.08 -26.75
C GLU A 143 18.71 -1.49 -27.35
N GLY A 144 18.23 -1.68 -28.58
CA GLY A 144 18.35 -2.95 -29.31
C GLY A 144 17.25 -3.99 -29.04
N TYR A 145 16.25 -3.67 -28.20
CA TYR A 145 15.10 -4.56 -27.95
C TYR A 145 13.85 -4.12 -28.71
N ASP A 146 13.03 -5.09 -29.13
CA ASP A 146 11.74 -4.84 -29.75
C ASP A 146 10.68 -4.42 -28.71
N GLN A 147 9.76 -3.54 -29.09
CA GLN A 147 8.72 -3.02 -28.20
C GLN A 147 7.76 -4.12 -27.71
N THR A 148 7.51 -5.14 -28.53
CA THR A 148 6.66 -6.29 -28.17
C THR A 148 7.30 -7.08 -27.04
N TYR A 149 8.60 -7.38 -27.17
CA TYR A 149 9.37 -8.09 -26.14
C TYR A 149 9.42 -7.32 -24.83
N ILE A 150 9.60 -5.99 -24.90
CA ILE A 150 9.59 -5.10 -23.73
C ILE A 150 8.25 -5.22 -22.99
N ARG A 151 7.13 -5.07 -23.72
CA ARG A 151 5.78 -5.17 -23.13
C ARG A 151 5.49 -6.57 -22.57
N GLU A 152 5.91 -7.63 -23.25
CA GLU A 152 5.77 -9.00 -22.77
C GLU A 152 6.50 -9.23 -21.45
N SER A 153 7.73 -8.72 -21.33
CA SER A 153 8.52 -8.83 -20.09
C SER A 153 7.81 -8.16 -18.91
N ILE A 154 7.29 -6.93 -19.11
CA ILE A 154 6.52 -6.20 -18.08
C ILE A 154 5.26 -6.99 -17.70
N ASN A 155 4.53 -7.50 -18.71
CA ASN A 155 3.30 -8.26 -18.50
C ASN A 155 3.56 -9.52 -17.65
N LYS A 156 4.62 -10.29 -17.93
CA LYS A 156 4.96 -11.49 -17.14
C LYS A 156 5.27 -11.16 -15.68
N VAL A 157 6.07 -10.13 -15.42
CA VAL A 157 6.43 -9.73 -14.06
C VAL A 157 5.19 -9.31 -13.26
N LEU A 158 4.29 -8.53 -13.86
CA LEU A 158 3.05 -8.10 -13.22
C LEU A 158 2.08 -9.26 -12.99
N GLN A 159 1.92 -10.14 -13.99
CA GLN A 159 1.07 -11.33 -13.88
C GLN A 159 1.54 -12.27 -12.77
N LEU A 160 2.86 -12.46 -12.67
CA LEU A 160 3.46 -13.21 -11.57
C LEU A 160 3.20 -12.51 -10.22
N PHE A 161 3.37 -11.19 -10.15
CA PHE A 161 3.11 -10.43 -8.94
C PHE A 161 1.67 -10.55 -8.43
N VAL A 162 0.67 -10.30 -9.27
CA VAL A 162 -0.74 -10.38 -8.84
C VAL A 162 -1.17 -11.79 -8.46
N THR A 163 -0.50 -12.79 -9.03
CA THR A 163 -0.67 -14.19 -8.66
C THR A 163 -0.16 -14.47 -7.25
N HIS A 164 0.95 -13.84 -6.85
CA HIS A 164 1.51 -13.94 -5.49
C HIS A 164 0.77 -13.05 -4.48
N TYR A 165 0.17 -11.95 -4.92
CA TYR A 165 -0.55 -10.98 -4.09
C TYR A 165 -2.01 -10.77 -4.55
N PRO A 166 -2.85 -11.81 -4.60
CA PRO A 166 -4.20 -11.75 -5.18
C PRO A 166 -5.20 -10.90 -4.38
N ILE A 167 -4.86 -10.53 -3.14
CA ILE A 167 -5.64 -9.61 -2.30
C ILE A 167 -5.35 -8.16 -2.68
N ILE A 168 -4.09 -7.86 -3.02
CA ILE A 168 -3.68 -6.54 -3.50
C ILE A 168 -4.12 -6.39 -4.97
N GLY A 169 -3.93 -7.44 -5.77
CA GLY A 169 -4.21 -7.44 -7.20
C GLY A 169 -3.34 -6.43 -7.96
N TYR A 170 -3.75 -6.10 -9.18
CA TYR A 170 -3.08 -5.06 -9.96
C TYR A 170 -3.62 -3.67 -9.55
N CYS A 171 -2.72 -2.79 -9.10
CA CYS A 171 -3.00 -1.38 -8.93
C CYS A 171 -2.38 -0.58 -10.08
N GLN A 172 -3.17 0.30 -10.70
CA GLN A 172 -2.68 1.19 -11.74
C GLN A 172 -1.50 2.01 -11.21
N GLY A 173 -0.37 1.96 -11.94
CA GLY A 173 0.90 2.53 -11.48
C GLY A 173 2.00 1.49 -11.33
N MET A 174 1.64 0.25 -10.99
CA MET A 174 2.61 -0.87 -10.82
C MET A 174 3.37 -1.20 -12.10
N ASN A 175 2.76 -0.96 -13.27
CA ASN A 175 3.42 -1.11 -14.56
C ASN A 175 4.67 -0.23 -14.69
N TYR A 176 4.64 1.00 -14.20
CA TYR A 176 5.81 1.88 -14.21
C TYR A 176 6.92 1.34 -13.30
N ILE A 177 6.55 0.84 -12.12
CA ILE A 177 7.47 0.24 -11.15
C ILE A 177 8.16 -0.99 -11.78
N ALA A 178 7.39 -1.90 -12.39
CA ALA A 178 7.90 -3.08 -13.06
C ALA A 178 8.85 -2.73 -14.22
N THR A 179 8.56 -1.68 -15.01
CA THR A 179 9.46 -1.20 -16.07
C THR A 179 10.82 -0.77 -15.52
N ILE A 180 10.87 -0.05 -14.41
CA ILE A 180 12.16 0.35 -13.81
C ILE A 180 12.91 -0.86 -13.26
N PHE A 181 12.23 -1.80 -12.61
CA PHE A 181 12.88 -3.02 -12.13
C PHE A 181 13.42 -3.90 -13.24
N LEU A 182 12.77 -3.94 -14.41
CA LEU A 182 13.30 -4.59 -15.61
C LEU A 182 14.47 -3.84 -16.25
N CYS A 183 14.69 -2.56 -15.93
CA CYS A 183 15.94 -1.87 -16.28
C CYS A 183 17.08 -2.25 -15.31
N ILE A 184 16.73 -2.73 -14.11
CA ILE A 184 17.66 -3.09 -13.04
C ILE A 184 17.98 -4.60 -13.05
N SER A 185 17.06 -5.46 -13.48
CA SER A 185 17.24 -6.90 -13.47
C SER A 185 16.51 -7.60 -14.62
N ASP A 186 16.72 -8.90 -14.71
CA ASP A 186 15.87 -9.84 -15.43
C ASP A 186 14.44 -9.97 -14.83
N GLU A 187 13.53 -10.64 -15.55
CA GLU A 187 12.13 -10.88 -15.12
C GLU A 187 12.03 -11.44 -13.68
N GLU A 188 12.84 -12.47 -13.36
CA GLU A 188 12.87 -13.06 -12.02
C GLU A 188 13.34 -12.05 -10.97
N GLY A 189 14.44 -11.35 -11.22
CA GLY A 189 14.96 -10.39 -10.26
C GLY A 189 14.06 -9.16 -10.09
N ALA A 190 13.38 -8.73 -11.15
CA ALA A 190 12.40 -7.65 -11.09
C ALA A 190 11.21 -8.04 -10.19
N PHE A 191 10.70 -9.27 -10.33
CA PHE A 191 9.70 -9.80 -9.41
C PHE A 191 10.22 -9.88 -7.98
N GLN A 192 11.45 -10.36 -7.76
CA GLN A 192 12.04 -10.47 -6.41
C GLN A 192 12.17 -9.10 -5.73
N ILE A 193 12.59 -8.07 -6.47
CA ILE A 193 12.65 -6.68 -5.98
C ILE A 193 11.26 -6.20 -5.59
N MET A 194 10.26 -6.43 -6.47
CA MET A 194 8.89 -6.01 -6.21
C MET A 194 8.29 -6.75 -5.01
N ASN A 195 8.48 -8.06 -4.91
CA ASN A 195 8.06 -8.88 -3.77
C ASN A 195 8.67 -8.36 -2.46
N HIS A 196 9.97 -8.02 -2.46
CA HIS A 196 10.65 -7.47 -1.28
C HIS A 196 10.04 -6.13 -0.84
N ILE A 197 9.80 -5.21 -1.77
CA ILE A 197 9.18 -3.90 -1.45
C ILE A 197 7.80 -4.10 -0.83
N PHE A 198 6.94 -4.89 -1.46
CA PHE A 198 5.56 -5.06 -1.02
C PHE A 198 5.42 -5.87 0.27
N GLN A 199 6.40 -6.74 0.57
CA GLN A 199 6.41 -7.54 1.80
C GLN A 199 7.01 -6.78 2.99
N SER A 200 8.04 -5.96 2.76
CA SER A 200 8.89 -5.44 3.84
C SER A 200 8.96 -3.93 3.96
N ILE A 201 8.60 -3.18 2.92
CA ILE A 201 8.82 -1.72 2.87
C ILE A 201 7.50 -0.96 2.80
N ILE A 202 6.57 -1.38 1.94
CA ILE A 202 5.30 -0.69 1.75
C ILE A 202 4.46 -0.76 3.03
N PRO A 203 3.83 0.35 3.47
CA PRO A 203 2.96 0.34 4.64
C PRO A 203 1.84 -0.69 4.49
N SER A 204 1.45 -1.33 5.61
CA SER A 204 0.36 -2.29 5.62
C SER A 204 -0.91 -1.68 5.00
N ARG A 205 -1.60 -2.44 4.15
CA ARG A 205 -2.87 -2.05 3.51
C ARG A 205 -2.79 -0.84 2.58
N PHE A 206 -1.59 -0.37 2.21
CA PHE A 206 -1.41 0.79 1.34
C PHE A 206 -2.11 0.63 -0.02
N TYR A 207 -1.86 -0.49 -0.70
CA TYR A 207 -2.53 -0.87 -1.96
C TYR A 207 -3.78 -1.75 -1.73
N SER A 208 -4.25 -1.89 -0.50
CA SER A 208 -5.37 -2.79 -0.23
C SER A 208 -6.68 -2.24 -0.78
N ASN A 209 -7.41 -3.08 -1.51
CA ASN A 209 -8.75 -2.80 -2.00
C ASN A 209 -9.81 -3.69 -1.31
N SER A 210 -9.48 -4.30 -0.17
CA SER A 210 -10.33 -5.26 0.52
C SER A 210 -11.33 -4.62 1.49
N GLN A 211 -12.40 -5.35 1.80
CA GLN A 211 -13.30 -5.07 2.93
C GLN A 211 -13.92 -3.66 2.97
N GLY A 212 -14.23 -3.07 1.81
CA GLY A 212 -15.11 -1.90 1.70
C GLY A 212 -14.42 -0.56 1.89
N ALA A 213 -13.11 -0.60 2.11
CA ALA A 213 -12.25 0.57 2.16
C ALA A 213 -11.17 0.45 1.07
N THR A 214 -11.44 1.05 -0.08
CA THR A 214 -10.50 1.13 -1.21
C THR A 214 -9.32 2.02 -0.83
N LEU A 215 -8.10 1.50 -0.93
CA LEU A 215 -6.85 2.22 -0.70
C LEU A 215 -6.80 2.88 0.70
N ILE A 216 -7.28 2.19 1.74
CA ILE A 216 -7.35 2.78 3.10
C ILE A 216 -5.97 3.15 3.66
N GLY A 217 -4.93 2.35 3.36
CA GLY A 217 -3.57 2.68 3.79
C GLY A 217 -2.99 3.87 3.04
N TYR A 218 -3.29 4.02 1.74
CA TYR A 218 -2.96 5.23 1.00
C TYR A 218 -3.67 6.46 1.57
N GLN A 219 -4.95 6.34 1.97
CA GLN A 219 -5.67 7.45 2.61
C GLN A 219 -5.06 7.81 3.97
N ALA A 220 -4.61 6.82 4.74
CA ALA A 220 -3.85 7.05 5.97
C ALA A 220 -2.54 7.81 5.69
N GLU A 221 -1.84 7.46 4.61
CA GLU A 221 -0.61 8.15 4.22
C GLU A 221 -0.87 9.62 3.82
N ILE A 222 -1.93 9.88 3.04
CA ILE A 222 -2.35 11.24 2.70
C ILE A 222 -2.69 12.05 3.96
N TYR A 223 -3.41 11.44 4.90
CA TYR A 223 -3.72 12.07 6.18
C TYR A 223 -2.45 12.42 6.97
N PHE A 224 -1.54 11.45 7.11
CA PHE A 224 -0.26 11.64 7.78
C PHE A 224 0.54 12.79 7.17
N LEU A 225 0.75 12.77 5.84
CA LEU A 225 1.49 13.82 5.13
C LEU A 225 0.85 15.20 5.35
N LYS A 226 -0.47 15.32 5.29
CA LYS A 226 -1.17 16.58 5.58
C LYS A 226 -0.96 17.07 7.01
N THR A 227 -0.95 16.16 7.98
CA THR A 227 -0.71 16.51 9.39
C THR A 227 0.72 16.98 9.60
N ILE A 228 1.71 16.33 8.99
CA ILE A 228 3.10 16.78 9.04
C ILE A 228 3.30 18.12 8.33
N LEU A 229 2.68 18.33 7.16
CA LEU A 229 2.75 19.62 6.46
C LEU A 229 2.17 20.76 7.32
N LYS A 230 1.12 20.48 8.11
CA LYS A 230 0.57 21.42 9.10
C LYS A 230 1.53 21.69 10.24
N SER A 231 2.14 20.65 10.84
CA SER A 231 3.06 20.81 11.98
C SER A 231 4.33 21.58 11.62
N LEU A 232 4.80 21.45 10.37
CA LEU A 232 5.95 22.18 9.85
C LEU A 232 5.68 23.67 9.55
N ASN A 233 4.47 24.18 9.84
CA ASN A 233 4.07 25.60 9.77
C ASN A 233 4.38 26.30 8.43
N GLN A 234 4.14 25.61 7.32
CA GLN A 234 4.38 26.16 5.98
C GLN A 234 3.32 27.21 5.60
N GLN A 235 3.72 28.25 4.86
CA GLN A 235 2.74 29.12 4.19
C GLN A 235 1.98 28.32 3.11
N LYS A 236 0.69 28.58 2.92
CA LYS A 236 -0.16 27.91 1.90
C LYS A 236 -0.47 26.42 2.15
N ILE A 237 -0.60 25.99 3.42
CA ILE A 237 -0.96 24.61 3.79
C ILE A 237 -2.22 24.09 3.06
N GLU A 238 -3.25 24.92 2.89
CA GLU A 238 -4.48 24.50 2.19
C GLU A 238 -4.21 24.18 0.71
N GLN A 239 -3.41 25.02 0.02
CA GLN A 239 -3.03 24.77 -1.37
C GLN A 239 -2.19 23.50 -1.50
N LEU A 240 -1.27 23.27 -0.57
CA LEU A 240 -0.49 22.03 -0.50
C LEU A 240 -1.38 20.80 -0.28
N SER A 241 -2.33 20.90 0.64
CA SER A 241 -3.26 19.82 0.96
C SER A 241 -4.12 19.46 -0.24
N ASN A 242 -4.66 20.45 -0.94
CA ASN A 242 -5.46 20.27 -2.14
C ASN A 242 -4.62 19.70 -3.29
N PHE A 243 -3.39 20.19 -3.46
CA PHE A 243 -2.48 19.66 -4.46
C PHE A 243 -2.14 18.19 -4.20
N LEU A 244 -1.89 17.83 -2.94
CA LEU A 244 -1.63 16.45 -2.54
C LEU A 244 -2.84 15.53 -2.73
N ASP A 245 -4.08 16.02 -2.55
CA ASP A 245 -5.28 15.22 -2.86
C ASP A 245 -5.38 14.85 -4.35
N ILE A 246 -5.01 15.78 -5.23
CA ILE A 246 -5.08 15.59 -6.69
C ILE A 246 -3.89 14.78 -7.19
N SER A 247 -2.67 15.11 -6.74
CA SER A 247 -1.42 14.53 -7.24
C SER A 247 -0.90 13.33 -6.45
N GLY A 248 -1.50 13.07 -5.28
CA GLY A 248 -1.16 11.97 -4.39
C GLY A 248 -1.04 10.62 -5.10
N PRO A 249 -1.96 10.22 -6.01
CA PRO A 249 -1.84 8.93 -6.70
C PRO A 249 -0.55 8.81 -7.51
N GLN A 250 -0.12 9.89 -8.19
CA GLN A 250 1.12 9.88 -8.98
C GLN A 250 2.36 9.85 -8.09
N MET A 251 2.33 10.52 -6.93
CA MET A 251 3.45 10.54 -5.98
C MET A 251 3.59 9.23 -5.20
N LEU A 252 2.49 8.73 -4.63
CA LEU A 252 2.48 7.66 -3.65
C LEU A 252 2.36 6.27 -4.30
N LEU A 253 1.39 6.06 -5.21
CA LEU A 253 1.15 4.74 -5.81
C LEU A 253 2.23 4.34 -6.83
N THR A 254 3.10 5.28 -7.23
CA THR A 254 4.25 4.99 -8.11
C THR A 254 5.59 5.17 -7.42
N LEU A 255 5.61 5.33 -6.09
CA LEU A 255 6.84 5.49 -5.31
C LEU A 255 7.73 6.62 -5.84
N MET A 256 7.11 7.77 -6.12
CA MET A 256 7.69 8.99 -6.66
C MET A 256 8.26 8.90 -8.09
N LEU A 257 8.09 7.77 -8.76
CA LEU A 257 8.60 7.54 -10.11
C LEU A 257 8.03 8.53 -11.13
N GLN A 258 6.73 8.83 -11.08
CA GLN A 258 6.14 9.79 -12.03
C GLN A 258 6.58 11.25 -11.79
N VAL A 259 7.25 11.54 -10.67
CA VAL A 259 7.63 12.92 -10.29
C VAL A 259 9.13 13.12 -10.36
N LEU A 260 9.93 12.28 -9.71
CA LEU A 260 11.37 12.51 -9.57
C LEU A 260 12.13 12.22 -10.86
N ASN A 261 13.21 12.98 -11.09
CA ASN A 261 14.23 12.59 -12.08
C ASN A 261 14.96 11.31 -11.65
N THR A 262 15.67 10.68 -12.58
CA THR A 262 16.30 9.37 -12.38
C THR A 262 17.23 9.37 -11.17
N SER A 263 18.18 10.30 -11.08
CA SER A 263 19.12 10.37 -9.96
C SER A 263 18.42 10.55 -8.61
N SER A 264 17.42 11.42 -8.53
CA SER A 264 16.64 11.64 -7.31
C SER A 264 15.83 10.40 -6.92
N LEU A 265 15.21 9.73 -7.89
CA LEU A 265 14.44 8.50 -7.67
C LEU A 265 15.34 7.39 -7.11
N PHE A 266 16.48 7.13 -7.76
CA PHE A 266 17.40 6.08 -7.34
C PHE A 266 18.02 6.34 -5.97
N ILE A 267 18.36 7.59 -5.63
CA ILE A 267 18.82 7.94 -4.27
C ILE A 267 17.71 7.72 -3.23
N THR A 268 16.47 8.11 -3.53
CA THR A 268 15.34 7.85 -2.64
C THR A 268 15.07 6.36 -2.46
N TRP A 269 15.08 5.57 -3.54
CA TRP A 269 14.86 4.13 -3.46
C TRP A 269 16.02 3.41 -2.78
N GLU A 270 17.27 3.78 -3.04
CA GLU A 270 18.43 3.21 -2.36
C GLU A 270 18.32 3.41 -0.85
N GLU A 271 17.94 4.60 -0.39
CA GLU A 271 17.73 4.86 1.04
C GLU A 271 16.52 4.09 1.59
N MET A 272 15.44 3.95 0.80
CA MET A 272 14.26 3.13 1.14
C MET A 272 14.64 1.66 1.37
N PHE A 273 15.45 1.06 0.49
CA PHE A 273 15.97 -0.30 0.65
C PHE A 273 16.95 -0.40 1.82
N LYS A 274 17.85 0.57 1.98
CA LYS A 274 18.83 0.58 3.08
C LYS A 274 18.14 0.62 4.45
N ARG A 275 17.08 1.43 4.59
CA ARG A 275 16.31 1.56 5.84
C ARG A 275 15.24 0.49 6.02
N GLN A 276 14.91 -0.28 4.98
CA GLN A 276 13.77 -1.20 4.97
C GLN A 276 12.47 -0.47 5.41
N SER A 277 12.26 0.74 4.90
CA SER A 277 11.23 1.65 5.40
C SER A 277 10.72 2.57 4.31
N TYR A 278 9.43 2.91 4.38
CA TYR A 278 8.77 3.85 3.46
C TYR A 278 9.13 5.33 3.73
N ILE A 279 9.74 5.64 4.89
CA ILE A 279 10.04 7.02 5.32
C ILE A 279 10.81 7.86 4.28
N PRO A 280 11.81 7.32 3.53
CA PRO A 280 12.48 8.10 2.49
C PRO A 280 11.55 8.60 1.38
N ILE A 281 10.48 7.86 1.06
CA ILE A 281 9.46 8.28 0.10
C ILE A 281 8.67 9.46 0.67
N ASP A 282 8.19 9.36 1.91
CA ASP A 282 7.47 10.43 2.61
C ASP A 282 8.30 11.72 2.69
N GLN A 283 9.58 11.58 3.04
CA GLN A 283 10.53 12.69 3.10
C GLN A 283 10.77 13.32 1.72
N ALA A 284 10.90 12.51 0.66
CA ALA A 284 11.02 13.00 -0.70
C ALA A 284 9.76 13.76 -1.15
N ILE A 285 8.56 13.30 -0.79
CA ILE A 285 7.29 14.00 -1.05
C ILE A 285 7.28 15.36 -0.37
N ILE A 286 7.57 15.42 0.93
CA ILE A 286 7.57 16.69 1.69
C ILE A 286 8.58 17.68 1.10
N LEU A 287 9.80 17.23 0.79
CA LEU A 287 10.80 18.08 0.13
C LEU A 287 10.27 18.61 -1.21
N THR A 288 9.70 17.72 -2.02
CA THR A 288 9.16 18.04 -3.35
C THR A 288 8.06 19.10 -3.26
N LEU A 289 7.12 18.93 -2.34
CA LEU A 289 6.04 19.88 -2.07
C LEU A 289 6.57 21.24 -1.56
N PHE A 290 7.57 21.23 -0.68
CA PHE A 290 8.19 22.46 -0.21
C PHE A 290 8.96 23.20 -1.30
N GLN A 291 9.62 22.48 -2.22
CA GLN A 291 10.24 23.10 -3.38
C GLN A 291 9.18 23.66 -4.34
N ALA A 292 8.09 22.93 -4.58
CA ALA A 292 6.98 23.37 -5.41
C ALA A 292 6.37 24.71 -4.93
N THR A 293 6.09 24.85 -3.63
CA THR A 293 5.53 26.09 -3.06
C THR A 293 6.40 27.33 -3.24
N LYS A 294 7.72 27.15 -3.38
CA LYS A 294 8.69 28.24 -3.57
C LYS A 294 8.80 28.67 -5.03
N CYS A 295 8.54 27.76 -5.97
CA CYS A 295 8.84 27.95 -7.38
C CYS A 295 7.60 28.11 -8.26
N TYR A 296 6.44 27.60 -7.83
CA TYR A 296 5.25 27.50 -8.65
C TYR A 296 3.98 27.95 -7.92
N ASP A 297 2.96 28.31 -8.71
CA ASP A 297 1.58 28.38 -8.23
C ASP A 297 0.98 26.97 -8.27
N LEU A 298 0.58 26.45 -7.11
CA LEU A 298 0.05 25.09 -6.97
C LEU A 298 -1.28 24.87 -7.68
N ASN A 299 -1.95 25.94 -8.12
CA ASN A 299 -3.19 25.85 -8.90
C ASN A 299 -2.94 25.66 -10.41
N GLN A 300 -1.69 25.70 -10.86
CA GLN A 300 -1.34 25.54 -12.27
C GLN A 300 -1.55 24.09 -12.75
N GLN A 301 -2.16 23.93 -13.93
CA GLN A 301 -2.29 22.62 -14.59
C GLN A 301 -0.93 22.08 -15.06
N GLY A 302 -0.78 20.75 -15.08
CA GLY A 302 0.44 20.08 -15.54
C GLY A 302 1.64 20.21 -14.60
N LEU A 303 1.42 20.70 -13.37
CA LEU A 303 2.51 21.04 -12.46
C LEU A 303 3.39 19.86 -12.04
N ILE A 304 2.85 18.63 -12.01
CA ILE A 304 3.61 17.44 -11.64
C ILE A 304 4.81 17.20 -12.56
N GLU A 305 4.65 17.42 -13.86
CA GLU A 305 5.73 17.27 -14.84
C GLU A 305 6.85 18.31 -14.62
N GLU A 306 6.51 19.47 -14.05
CA GLU A 306 7.44 20.57 -13.82
C GLU A 306 8.17 20.49 -12.47
N ILE A 307 7.47 20.07 -11.39
CA ILE A 307 8.09 20.01 -10.05
C ILE A 307 9.28 19.06 -10.04
N GLY A 308 9.20 17.92 -10.73
CA GLY A 308 10.30 16.96 -10.84
C GLY A 308 11.60 17.55 -11.39
N LYS A 309 11.50 18.60 -12.21
CA LYS A 309 12.65 19.24 -12.88
C LYS A 309 13.47 20.12 -11.94
N ILE A 310 12.88 20.58 -10.83
CA ILE A 310 13.57 21.42 -9.85
C ILE A 310 14.19 20.61 -8.70
N ILE A 311 13.79 19.35 -8.52
CA ILE A 311 14.35 18.48 -7.48
C ILE A 311 15.76 18.03 -7.88
N LYS A 312 16.68 18.08 -6.92
CA LYS A 312 18.07 17.69 -7.08
C LYS A 312 18.40 16.54 -6.15
N TYR A 313 19.08 15.53 -6.66
CA TYR A 313 19.45 14.37 -5.84
C TYR A 313 20.34 14.77 -4.65
N GLN A 314 21.17 15.82 -4.77
CA GLN A 314 22.00 16.28 -3.65
C GLN A 314 21.17 16.83 -2.48
N ASP A 315 20.02 17.47 -2.76
CA ASP A 315 19.12 17.95 -1.70
C ASP A 315 18.52 16.77 -0.93
N LEU A 316 18.17 15.69 -1.64
CA LEU A 316 17.68 14.44 -1.05
C LEU A 316 18.78 13.71 -0.27
N THR A 317 20.00 13.61 -0.81
CA THR A 317 21.13 13.02 -0.09
C THR A 317 21.38 13.76 1.23
N GLN A 318 21.39 15.10 1.22
CA GLN A 318 21.54 15.90 2.43
C GLN A 318 20.36 15.71 3.40
N LEU A 319 19.14 15.56 2.88
CA LEU A 319 17.97 15.29 3.70
C LEU A 319 18.11 13.95 4.43
N PHE A 320 18.50 12.89 3.72
CA PHE A 320 18.62 11.55 4.29
C PHE A 320 19.75 11.39 5.30
N THR A 321 20.79 12.24 5.27
CA THR A 321 21.81 12.25 6.33
C THR A 321 21.31 12.73 7.70
N LYS A 322 20.13 13.36 7.76
CA LYS A 322 19.56 13.87 9.01
C LYS A 322 18.60 12.84 9.59
N GLU A 323 18.86 12.41 10.81
CA GLU A 323 17.87 11.69 11.61
C GLU A 323 16.64 12.57 11.79
N ASP A 324 15.46 11.96 11.65
CA ASP A 324 14.15 12.58 11.88
C ASP A 324 13.95 13.96 11.21
N ALA A 325 14.47 14.12 9.98
CA ALA A 325 14.58 15.41 9.31
C ALA A 325 13.29 16.25 9.25
N TYR A 326 12.13 15.59 9.14
CA TYR A 326 10.81 16.21 9.17
C TYR A 326 9.88 15.66 10.26
N PHE A 327 10.08 14.41 10.64
CA PHE A 327 9.26 13.67 11.60
C PHE A 327 10.04 12.43 12.06
N THR A 328 9.70 11.91 13.24
CA THR A 328 10.26 10.65 13.76
C THR A 328 9.46 9.43 13.29
N GLN A 329 10.05 8.24 13.34
CA GLN A 329 9.32 6.99 13.06
C GLN A 329 8.11 6.82 13.98
N PHE A 330 8.26 7.21 15.24
CA PHE A 330 7.19 7.19 16.24
C PHE A 330 6.03 8.13 15.86
N GLU A 331 6.33 9.39 15.50
CA GLU A 331 5.32 10.36 15.06
C GLU A 331 4.53 9.84 13.86
N ARG A 332 5.21 9.25 12.88
CA ARG A 332 4.56 8.62 11.73
C ARG A 332 3.59 7.52 12.17
N GLN A 333 4.02 6.62 13.05
CA GLN A 333 3.18 5.53 13.53
C GLN A 333 1.94 6.05 14.29
N VAL A 334 2.12 7.06 15.16
CA VAL A 334 1.03 7.70 15.90
C VAL A 334 -0.01 8.29 14.95
N GLN A 335 0.41 9.04 13.94
CA GLN A 335 -0.51 9.68 12.99
C GLN A 335 -1.29 8.68 12.12
N ILE A 336 -0.62 7.61 11.68
CA ILE A 336 -1.25 6.54 10.90
C ILE A 336 -2.29 5.79 11.77
N GLU A 337 -1.97 5.44 13.01
CA GLU A 337 -2.92 4.79 13.92
C GLU A 337 -4.07 5.72 14.30
N GLN A 338 -3.80 7.02 14.47
CA GLN A 338 -4.83 8.02 14.73
C GLN A 338 -5.85 8.11 13.59
N TYR A 339 -5.41 8.01 12.33
CA TYR A 339 -6.31 7.94 11.18
C TYR A 339 -7.22 6.70 11.24
N TYR A 340 -6.66 5.51 11.51
CA TYR A 340 -7.46 4.29 11.61
C TYR A 340 -8.45 4.34 12.78
N SER A 341 -8.03 4.85 13.94
CA SER A 341 -8.92 5.06 15.08
C SER A 341 -10.04 6.07 14.77
N GLN A 342 -9.76 7.19 14.09
CA GLN A 342 -10.79 8.18 13.74
C GLN A 342 -11.80 7.65 12.71
N THR A 343 -11.33 6.91 11.71
CA THR A 343 -12.19 6.37 10.66
C THR A 343 -13.11 5.26 11.14
N SER A 344 -12.72 4.52 12.20
CA SER A 344 -13.54 3.44 12.77
C SER A 344 -14.97 3.88 13.14
N ARG A 345 -15.14 5.09 13.68
CA ARG A 345 -16.44 5.64 14.09
C ARG A 345 -17.35 5.93 12.91
N SER A 346 -16.79 6.19 11.73
CA SER A 346 -17.59 6.49 10.54
C SER A 346 -18.40 5.29 10.03
N TRP A 347 -17.97 4.05 10.34
CA TRP A 347 -18.63 2.83 9.89
C TRP A 347 -20.01 2.59 10.52
N VAL A 348 -20.31 3.25 11.64
CA VAL A 348 -21.63 3.18 12.27
C VAL A 348 -22.56 4.33 11.90
N ASN A 349 -22.12 5.24 11.03
CA ASN A 349 -22.94 6.35 10.58
C ASN A 349 -23.97 5.86 9.55
N ASP A 350 -25.17 6.45 9.63
CA ASP A 350 -26.29 6.15 8.74
C ASP A 350 -26.12 6.92 7.40
N ASP A 351 -24.96 6.79 6.77
CA ASP A 351 -24.58 7.46 5.52
C ASP A 351 -24.75 6.52 4.31
N LYS A 352 -25.34 7.04 3.22
CA LYS A 352 -25.61 6.24 2.00
C LYS A 352 -24.36 5.63 1.38
N LEU A 353 -23.23 6.34 1.39
CA LEU A 353 -21.95 5.87 0.86
C LEU A 353 -21.37 4.77 1.75
N ILE A 354 -21.47 4.91 3.07
CA ILE A 354 -21.03 3.88 4.03
C ILE A 354 -21.86 2.60 3.85
N LEU A 355 -23.18 2.71 3.80
CA LEU A 355 -24.06 1.57 3.55
C LEU A 355 -23.75 0.90 2.21
N PHE A 356 -23.53 1.67 1.14
CA PHE A 356 -23.13 1.13 -0.15
C PHE A 356 -21.79 0.36 -0.08
N ARG A 357 -20.80 0.88 0.64
CA ARG A 357 -19.50 0.21 0.85
C ARG A 357 -19.66 -1.09 1.63
N LEU A 358 -20.43 -1.09 2.71
CA LEU A 358 -20.68 -2.28 3.54
C LEU A 358 -21.44 -3.37 2.77
N LYS A 359 -22.41 -2.99 1.92
CA LYS A 359 -23.11 -3.93 1.03
C LYS A 359 -22.24 -4.56 -0.03
N LYS A 360 -21.16 -3.89 -0.45
CA LYS A 360 -20.22 -4.47 -1.43
C LYS A 360 -19.35 -5.57 -0.82
N ILE A 361 -19.20 -5.59 0.50
CA ILE A 361 -18.27 -6.50 1.19
C ILE A 361 -18.94 -7.53 2.06
N THR A 362 -20.25 -7.37 2.26
CA THR A 362 -21.05 -8.28 3.06
C THR A 362 -22.25 -8.74 2.27
N ASN A 363 -22.75 -9.91 2.62
CA ASN A 363 -23.94 -10.49 2.02
C ASN A 363 -25.23 -9.99 2.70
N PHE A 364 -25.16 -8.85 3.42
CA PHE A 364 -26.29 -8.26 4.15
C PHE A 364 -27.00 -7.18 3.32
N ASP A 365 -28.32 -7.10 3.47
CA ASP A 365 -29.08 -6.00 2.91
C ASP A 365 -28.99 -4.73 3.78
N THR A 366 -29.60 -3.64 3.30
CA THR A 366 -29.52 -2.35 3.99
C THR A 366 -30.22 -2.37 5.36
N GLU A 367 -31.34 -3.07 5.49
CA GLU A 367 -32.13 -3.10 6.73
C GLU A 367 -31.41 -3.93 7.80
N GLU A 368 -30.85 -5.08 7.38
CA GLU A 368 -30.01 -5.92 8.22
C GLU A 368 -28.79 -5.14 8.75
N ILE A 369 -28.08 -4.42 7.87
CA ILE A 369 -26.92 -3.61 8.26
C ILE A 369 -27.31 -2.56 9.29
N LEU A 370 -28.38 -1.79 9.04
CA LEU A 370 -28.85 -0.75 9.97
C LEU A 370 -29.22 -1.33 11.34
N GLN A 371 -29.81 -2.52 11.35
CA GLN A 371 -30.17 -3.17 12.60
C GLN A 371 -28.95 -3.67 13.37
N ILE A 372 -27.99 -4.30 12.68
CA ILE A 372 -26.74 -4.75 13.30
C ILE A 372 -25.95 -3.53 13.80
N GLN A 373 -25.95 -2.39 13.07
CA GLN A 373 -25.36 -1.13 13.56
C GLN A 373 -25.99 -0.68 14.88
N LYS A 374 -27.32 -0.77 15.01
CA LYS A 374 -28.02 -0.38 16.24
C LYS A 374 -27.60 -1.23 17.44
N GLU A 375 -27.52 -2.54 17.27
CA GLU A 375 -27.07 -3.45 18.35
C GLU A 375 -25.60 -3.24 18.68
N PHE A 376 -24.73 -3.13 17.67
CA PHE A 376 -23.30 -2.86 17.85
C PHE A 376 -23.06 -1.57 18.67
N LYS A 377 -23.82 -0.50 18.39
CA LYS A 377 -23.74 0.78 19.14
C LYS A 377 -24.01 0.59 20.64
N LYS A 378 -24.93 -0.31 21.04
CA LYS A 378 -25.22 -0.58 22.46
C LYS A 378 -23.99 -1.13 23.19
N TYR A 379 -23.34 -2.14 22.60
CA TYR A 379 -22.12 -2.74 23.16
C TYR A 379 -20.94 -1.77 23.22
N CYS A 380 -20.80 -0.88 22.24
CA CYS A 380 -19.79 0.18 22.31
C CYS A 380 -20.03 1.13 23.50
N ILE A 381 -21.28 1.51 23.78
CA ILE A 381 -21.61 2.38 24.93
C ILE A 381 -21.32 1.67 26.27
N GLU A 382 -21.71 0.40 26.39
CA GLU A 382 -21.46 -0.40 27.60
C GLU A 382 -19.97 -0.58 27.88
N SER A 383 -19.17 -0.85 26.84
CA SER A 383 -17.71 -0.96 26.95
C SER A 383 -17.04 0.37 27.34
N GLN A 384 -17.54 1.51 26.86
CA GLN A 384 -17.03 2.84 27.23
C GLN A 384 -17.36 3.21 28.69
N ASN A 385 -18.54 2.85 29.18
CA ASN A 385 -18.93 3.05 30.58
C ASN A 385 -18.10 2.20 31.56
N LEU A 386 -17.74 0.97 31.17
CA LEU A 386 -16.83 0.10 31.93
C LEU A 386 -15.37 0.60 31.91
N SER A 387 -14.94 1.18 30.80
CA SER A 387 -13.58 1.70 30.61
C SER A 387 -13.34 2.99 31.40
N ASN A 388 -14.31 3.92 31.42
CA ASN A 388 -14.23 5.15 32.22
C ASN A 388 -14.11 4.86 33.74
N ASN A 389 -14.70 3.76 34.22
CA ASN A 389 -14.59 3.36 35.63
C ASN A 389 -13.27 2.66 36.00
N LYS A 390 -12.51 2.12 35.03
CA LYS A 390 -11.24 1.38 35.27
C LYS A 390 -9.98 2.13 34.80
N GLN A 391 -10.06 2.97 33.77
CA GLN A 391 -8.89 3.61 33.14
C GLN A 391 -8.39 4.87 33.87
N GLU A 392 -9.25 5.61 34.59
CA GLU A 392 -8.78 6.73 35.42
C GLU A 392 -8.01 6.27 36.66
N GLN A 393 -8.33 5.10 37.23
CA GLN A 393 -7.70 4.66 38.47
C GLN A 393 -6.44 3.79 38.30
N ASN A 394 -6.30 3.04 37.20
CA ASN A 394 -5.15 2.14 37.01
C ASN A 394 -3.99 2.76 36.22
N SER A 395 -4.27 3.61 35.23
CA SER A 395 -3.24 4.27 34.43
C SER A 395 -2.44 5.28 35.30
N ILE A 396 -3.12 5.99 36.20
CA ILE A 396 -2.50 6.96 37.11
C ILE A 396 -1.74 6.26 38.25
N LYS A 397 -2.18 5.08 38.70
CA LYS A 397 -1.51 4.31 39.77
C LYS A 397 -0.26 3.54 39.31
N GLN A 398 -0.17 3.16 38.04
CA GLN A 398 1.04 2.52 37.49
C GLN A 398 2.11 3.54 37.11
N ILE A 399 1.73 4.70 36.55
CA ILE A 399 2.67 5.78 36.22
C ILE A 399 3.32 6.37 37.49
N ASN A 400 2.57 6.48 38.59
CA ASN A 400 3.10 7.02 39.86
C ASN A 400 3.93 6.01 40.69
N LYS A 401 4.12 4.76 40.23
CA LYS A 401 4.90 3.73 40.95
C LYS A 401 6.25 3.38 40.31
N PHE A 402 6.54 3.88 39.11
CA PHE A 402 7.75 3.57 38.35
C PHE A 402 8.36 4.83 37.71
N GLN A 403 8.38 5.95 38.43
CA GLN A 403 8.85 7.23 37.90
C GLN A 403 10.37 7.34 37.70
N ASP A 404 11.15 6.31 38.08
CA ASP A 404 12.61 6.42 38.06
C ASP A 404 13.33 5.55 37.01
N ASN A 405 12.67 4.70 36.21
CA ASN A 405 13.30 3.91 35.12
C ASN A 405 12.28 3.38 34.09
N ILE A 406 11.64 4.23 33.30
CA ILE A 406 10.90 3.79 32.10
C ILE A 406 11.70 4.28 30.89
N ASP A 407 12.14 3.36 30.05
CA ASP A 407 12.87 3.68 28.82
C ASP A 407 11.95 4.39 27.81
N ASP A 408 12.50 5.28 26.99
CA ASP A 408 11.72 6.06 25.99
C ASP A 408 10.87 5.17 25.07
N ILE A 409 11.35 3.97 24.74
CA ILE A 409 10.65 2.97 23.93
C ILE A 409 9.36 2.48 24.59
N ASP A 410 9.35 2.30 25.92
CA ASP A 410 8.16 1.84 26.63
C ASP A 410 7.09 2.93 26.67
N MET A 411 7.50 4.19 26.79
CA MET A 411 6.59 5.34 26.70
C MET A 411 5.97 5.47 25.30
N GLU A 412 6.76 5.30 24.25
CA GLU A 412 6.26 5.28 22.87
C GLU A 412 5.23 4.15 22.66
N ASN A 413 5.55 2.93 23.11
CA ASN A 413 4.63 1.79 23.02
C ASN A 413 3.32 2.02 23.78
N LEU A 414 3.39 2.62 24.98
CA LEU A 414 2.21 2.99 25.77
C LEU A 414 1.34 4.00 25.04
N GLN A 415 1.94 5.02 24.43
CA GLN A 415 1.21 6.04 23.69
C GLN A 415 0.57 5.47 22.41
N ILE A 416 1.27 4.60 21.67
CA ILE A 416 0.68 3.88 20.53
C ILE A 416 -0.53 3.05 20.99
N LYS A 417 -0.39 2.32 22.10
CA LYS A 417 -1.51 1.53 22.67
C LYS A 417 -2.68 2.44 23.06
N GLN A 418 -2.41 3.61 23.63
CA GLN A 418 -3.43 4.60 23.95
C GLN A 418 -4.16 5.11 22.70
N VAL A 419 -3.45 5.42 21.61
CA VAL A 419 -4.06 5.85 20.34
C VAL A 419 -4.93 4.74 19.73
N LYS A 420 -4.46 3.49 19.76
CA LYS A 420 -5.24 2.33 19.30
C LYS A 420 -6.51 2.12 20.11
N SER A 421 -6.46 2.36 21.42
CA SER A 421 -7.64 2.25 22.30
C SER A 421 -8.72 3.29 22.02
N GLN A 422 -8.43 4.34 21.25
CA GLN A 422 -9.43 5.32 20.80
C GLN A 422 -10.30 4.80 19.66
N LYS A 423 -9.98 3.64 19.07
CA LYS A 423 -10.78 3.00 18.03
C LYS A 423 -12.22 2.78 18.55
N TYR A 424 -13.20 3.21 17.78
CA TYR A 424 -14.61 2.99 18.07
C TYR A 424 -14.98 1.57 17.65
N GLY A 425 -15.08 0.68 18.63
CA GLY A 425 -15.32 -0.74 18.38
C GLY A 425 -15.81 -1.50 19.61
N ILE A 426 -15.92 -2.81 19.45
CA ILE A 426 -16.29 -3.75 20.52
C ILE A 426 -15.06 -4.52 21.01
N THR A 427 -15.05 -4.84 22.30
CA THR A 427 -14.01 -5.67 22.91
C THR A 427 -14.16 -7.14 22.52
N LYS A 428 -13.13 -7.93 22.76
CA LYS A 428 -13.17 -9.40 22.61
C LYS A 428 -14.33 -10.04 23.36
N GLU A 429 -14.61 -9.62 24.59
CA GLU A 429 -15.72 -10.15 25.39
C GLU A 429 -17.08 -9.78 24.79
N ALA A 430 -17.26 -8.52 24.38
CA ALA A 430 -18.49 -8.09 23.72
C ALA A 430 -18.70 -8.82 22.39
N PHE A 431 -17.63 -9.07 21.62
CA PHE A 431 -17.68 -9.89 20.41
C PHE A 431 -18.14 -11.31 20.70
N ILE A 432 -17.54 -11.99 21.70
CA ILE A 432 -17.94 -13.35 22.06
C ILE A 432 -19.41 -13.39 22.49
N ASN A 433 -19.85 -12.46 23.34
CA ASN A 433 -21.24 -12.38 23.78
C ASN A 433 -22.21 -12.15 22.60
N LEU A 434 -21.86 -11.26 21.67
CA LEU A 434 -22.62 -11.04 20.45
C LEU A 434 -22.70 -12.32 19.61
N MET A 435 -21.57 -12.97 19.37
CA MET A 435 -21.52 -14.22 18.59
C MET A 435 -22.29 -15.35 19.27
N GLU A 436 -22.19 -15.47 20.60
CA GLU A 436 -22.97 -16.41 21.41
C GLU A 436 -24.46 -16.08 21.31
N GLN A 437 -24.90 -14.82 21.38
CA GLN A 437 -26.31 -14.46 21.17
C GLN A 437 -26.78 -14.80 19.75
N PHE A 438 -25.94 -14.55 18.74
CA PHE A 438 -26.21 -14.96 17.37
C PHE A 438 -26.19 -16.49 17.19
N HIS A 439 -25.63 -17.28 18.12
CA HIS A 439 -25.49 -18.74 18.01
C HIS A 439 -26.37 -19.55 18.97
N GLN A 440 -26.66 -19.06 20.18
CA GLN A 440 -27.47 -19.73 21.23
C GLN A 440 -28.89 -20.05 20.77
N HIS A 441 -29.36 -19.35 19.74
CA HIS A 441 -30.67 -19.59 19.13
C HIS A 441 -30.64 -20.60 17.96
N TYR A 442 -29.51 -21.30 17.72
CA TYR A 442 -29.34 -22.24 16.61
C TYR A 442 -28.63 -23.54 17.04
N THR A 443 -29.34 -24.66 17.00
CA THR A 443 -28.83 -25.99 17.42
C THR A 443 -28.27 -26.84 16.29
N LYS A 444 -28.19 -26.32 15.04
CA LYS A 444 -27.84 -27.13 13.85
C LYS A 444 -26.55 -26.73 13.12
N TYR A 445 -25.87 -25.67 13.56
CA TYR A 445 -24.62 -25.19 12.96
C TYR A 445 -23.54 -25.02 14.03
N GLN A 446 -22.28 -25.17 13.62
CA GLN A 446 -21.13 -25.26 14.51
C GLN A 446 -21.07 -24.07 15.49
N ILE A 447 -21.40 -24.32 16.75
CA ILE A 447 -21.08 -23.43 17.86
C ILE A 447 -19.56 -23.50 18.00
N LEU A 448 -18.88 -22.38 17.73
CA LEU A 448 -17.47 -22.28 18.00
C LEU A 448 -17.29 -22.23 19.52
N ASP A 449 -16.30 -22.94 20.04
CA ASP A 449 -15.90 -22.74 21.41
C ASP A 449 -15.32 -21.33 21.59
N ARG A 450 -15.24 -20.90 22.85
CA ARG A 450 -14.72 -19.58 23.21
C ARG A 450 -13.33 -19.32 22.60
N HIS A 451 -12.44 -20.32 22.63
CA HIS A 451 -11.09 -20.19 22.11
C HIS A 451 -11.09 -19.93 20.59
N LYS A 452 -11.94 -20.62 19.82
CA LYS A 452 -12.11 -20.38 18.38
C LYS A 452 -12.68 -18.99 18.09
N TYR A 453 -13.61 -18.48 18.89
CA TYR A 453 -14.04 -17.08 18.75
C TYR A 453 -12.93 -16.09 19.04
N GLU A 454 -12.06 -16.36 20.01
CA GLU A 454 -10.90 -15.51 20.26
C GLU A 454 -9.92 -15.49 19.10
N LEU A 455 -9.68 -16.64 18.46
CA LEU A 455 -8.87 -16.71 17.24
C LEU A 455 -9.50 -15.89 16.12
N VAL A 456 -10.81 -16.06 15.88
CA VAL A 456 -11.56 -15.28 14.90
C VAL A 456 -11.47 -13.78 15.19
N PHE A 457 -11.62 -13.36 16.45
CA PHE A 457 -11.48 -11.96 16.85
C PHE A 457 -10.09 -11.42 16.48
N CYS A 458 -9.03 -12.13 16.86
CA CYS A 458 -7.65 -11.72 16.57
C CYS A 458 -7.35 -11.65 15.07
N LEU A 459 -8.03 -12.45 14.25
CA LEU A 459 -7.91 -12.40 12.79
C LEU A 459 -8.57 -11.17 12.17
N PHE A 460 -9.65 -10.68 12.78
CA PHE A 460 -10.40 -9.53 12.27
C PHE A 460 -9.94 -8.18 12.84
N ASP A 461 -9.18 -8.18 13.94
CA ASP A 461 -8.57 -6.98 14.50
C ASP A 461 -7.32 -6.59 13.69
N GLU A 462 -7.55 -5.97 12.53
CA GLU A 462 -6.51 -5.71 11.52
C GLU A 462 -5.34 -4.89 12.07
N ASN A 463 -5.62 -3.90 12.93
CA ASN A 463 -4.60 -3.04 13.52
C ASN A 463 -4.15 -3.48 14.92
N LYS A 464 -4.56 -4.66 15.38
CA LYS A 464 -4.20 -5.21 16.71
C LYS A 464 -4.48 -4.22 17.83
N SER A 465 -5.66 -3.61 17.78
CA SER A 465 -6.14 -2.61 18.73
C SER A 465 -6.82 -3.22 19.95
N GLU A 466 -7.01 -4.54 19.96
CA GLU A 466 -7.87 -5.28 20.90
C GLU A 466 -9.36 -4.89 20.79
N LEU A 467 -9.74 -4.25 19.67
CA LEU A 467 -11.09 -3.78 19.38
C LEU A 467 -11.45 -4.08 17.92
N LEU A 468 -12.68 -4.54 17.67
CA LEU A 468 -13.23 -4.65 16.32
C LEU A 468 -14.11 -3.44 16.01
N ASP A 469 -13.80 -2.71 14.94
CA ASP A 469 -14.72 -1.72 14.41
C ASP A 469 -15.93 -2.39 13.74
N PHE A 470 -16.95 -1.59 13.40
CA PHE A 470 -18.17 -2.14 12.81
C PHE A 470 -17.95 -2.83 11.47
N ARG A 471 -17.02 -2.34 10.64
CA ARG A 471 -16.70 -2.95 9.34
C ARG A 471 -16.06 -4.31 9.55
N GLU A 472 -15.07 -4.41 10.44
CA GLU A 472 -14.40 -5.68 10.78
C GLU A 472 -15.40 -6.69 11.35
N PHE A 473 -16.22 -6.25 12.31
CA PHE A 473 -17.28 -7.09 12.90
C PHE A 473 -18.30 -7.57 11.86
N LEU A 474 -18.83 -6.66 11.03
CA LEU A 474 -19.84 -7.02 10.04
C LEU A 474 -19.26 -7.94 8.95
N THR A 475 -18.01 -7.72 8.53
CA THR A 475 -17.31 -8.59 7.58
C THR A 475 -17.13 -9.98 8.18
N CYS A 476 -16.72 -10.06 9.46
CA CYS A 476 -16.63 -11.30 10.21
C CYS A 476 -17.95 -12.05 10.25
N LEU A 477 -19.01 -11.37 10.67
CA LEU A 477 -20.35 -11.94 10.75
C LEU A 477 -20.84 -12.43 9.38
N SER A 478 -20.63 -11.63 8.33
CA SER A 478 -21.02 -11.99 6.96
C SER A 478 -20.29 -13.24 6.48
N VAL A 479 -18.98 -13.33 6.69
CA VAL A 479 -18.20 -14.47 6.20
C VAL A 479 -18.49 -15.74 7.02
N LEU A 480 -18.59 -15.63 8.34
CA LEU A 480 -18.89 -16.81 9.18
C LEU A 480 -20.28 -17.38 8.88
N LEU A 481 -21.29 -16.53 8.77
CA LEU A 481 -22.67 -16.95 8.58
C LEU A 481 -23.00 -17.28 7.11
N ARG A 482 -22.63 -16.39 6.17
CA ARG A 482 -23.05 -16.45 4.75
C ARG A 482 -21.90 -16.71 3.77
N GLY A 483 -20.67 -16.81 4.24
CA GLY A 483 -19.51 -16.99 3.38
C GLY A 483 -19.43 -18.40 2.78
N SER A 484 -19.08 -18.48 1.50
CA SER A 484 -18.63 -19.74 0.88
C SER A 484 -17.35 -20.25 1.58
N PHE A 485 -17.04 -21.54 1.43
CA PHE A 485 -15.79 -22.13 1.91
C PHE A 485 -14.60 -21.32 1.38
N GLN A 486 -14.60 -21.00 0.09
CA GLN A 486 -13.58 -20.16 -0.54
C GLN A 486 -13.50 -18.76 0.08
N GLN A 487 -14.64 -18.12 0.41
CA GLN A 487 -14.66 -16.81 1.07
C GLN A 487 -14.11 -16.88 2.50
N LYS A 488 -14.45 -17.94 3.25
CA LYS A 488 -13.91 -18.19 4.59
C LYS A 488 -12.41 -18.40 4.55
N ILE A 489 -11.93 -19.27 3.67
CA ILE A 489 -10.50 -19.50 3.40
C ILE A 489 -9.79 -18.21 3.03
N LYS A 490 -10.36 -17.43 2.11
CA LYS A 490 -9.80 -16.16 1.68
C LYS A 490 -9.68 -15.16 2.82
N MET A 491 -10.71 -15.05 3.64
CA MET A 491 -10.72 -14.22 4.84
C MET A 491 -9.59 -14.63 5.80
N PHE A 492 -9.45 -15.92 6.10
CA PHE A 492 -8.38 -16.38 6.98
C PHE A 492 -6.98 -16.13 6.42
N PHE A 493 -6.80 -16.29 5.11
CA PHE A 493 -5.52 -15.95 4.47
C PHE A 493 -5.26 -14.44 4.50
N THR A 494 -6.26 -13.60 4.23
CA THR A 494 -6.12 -12.12 4.30
C THR A 494 -5.71 -11.62 5.68
N ALA A 495 -6.14 -12.32 6.73
CA ALA A 495 -5.80 -12.00 8.11
C ALA A 495 -4.39 -12.45 8.50
N HIS A 496 -3.79 -13.39 7.76
CA HIS A 496 -2.42 -13.81 7.98
C HIS A 496 -1.46 -12.87 7.23
N THR A 497 -0.55 -12.21 7.94
CA THR A 497 0.36 -11.20 7.36
C THR A 497 1.47 -11.78 6.47
N GLY A 498 1.46 -13.10 6.23
CA GLY A 498 2.46 -13.82 5.45
C GLY A 498 1.93 -14.31 4.10
N SER A 499 2.82 -14.51 3.13
CA SER A 499 2.50 -15.18 1.86
C SER A 499 2.14 -16.66 2.02
N ASN A 500 2.45 -17.25 3.19
CA ASN A 500 2.23 -18.66 3.50
C ASN A 500 1.69 -18.83 4.93
N LEU A 501 0.80 -19.80 5.14
CA LEU A 501 0.32 -20.31 6.43
C LEU A 501 1.03 -21.62 6.78
N LYS A 502 1.37 -21.84 8.05
CA LYS A 502 1.90 -23.13 8.51
C LYS A 502 0.79 -24.18 8.57
N ALA A 503 1.16 -25.46 8.50
CA ALA A 503 0.19 -26.56 8.52
C ALA A 503 -0.76 -26.56 9.73
N GLN A 504 -0.22 -26.30 10.92
CA GLN A 504 -1.01 -26.23 12.16
C GLN A 504 -2.00 -25.07 12.15
N GLU A 505 -1.60 -23.92 11.61
CA GLU A 505 -2.47 -22.75 11.46
C GLU A 505 -3.61 -23.12 10.52
N PHE A 506 -3.30 -23.69 9.35
CA PHE A 506 -4.30 -24.10 8.37
C PHE A 506 -5.27 -25.17 8.89
N GLN A 507 -4.80 -26.18 9.63
CA GLN A 507 -5.67 -27.17 10.26
C GLN A 507 -6.61 -26.53 11.29
N THR A 508 -6.12 -25.57 12.07
CA THR A 508 -6.96 -24.81 13.00
C THR A 508 -8.06 -24.06 12.24
N LEU A 509 -7.74 -23.46 11.09
CA LEU A 509 -8.71 -22.79 10.22
C LEU A 509 -9.78 -23.76 9.70
N LEU A 510 -9.39 -24.92 9.17
CA LEU A 510 -10.33 -25.93 8.71
C LEU A 510 -11.27 -26.39 9.82
N SER A 511 -10.75 -26.50 11.06
CA SER A 511 -11.56 -26.86 12.23
C SER A 511 -12.61 -25.80 12.63
N ILE A 512 -12.47 -24.56 12.15
CA ILE A 512 -13.41 -23.44 12.33
C ILE A 512 -14.42 -23.39 11.17
N ILE A 513 -14.00 -23.77 9.96
CA ILE A 513 -14.82 -23.69 8.74
C ILE A 513 -15.75 -24.91 8.57
N ILE A 514 -15.22 -26.09 8.86
CA ILE A 514 -15.87 -27.39 8.65
C ILE A 514 -16.62 -27.77 9.93
N PRO A 515 -17.91 -28.12 9.87
CA PRO A 515 -18.72 -28.50 11.03
C PRO A 515 -18.20 -29.74 11.75
N LEU A 516 -18.43 -29.81 13.06
CA LEU A 516 -17.95 -30.90 13.90
C LEU A 516 -18.52 -32.28 13.48
N ASP A 517 -19.77 -32.32 13.01
CA ASP A 517 -20.41 -33.53 12.50
C ASP A 517 -19.73 -34.08 11.23
N LEU A 518 -19.22 -33.20 10.37
CA LEU A 518 -18.41 -33.61 9.22
C LEU A 518 -17.00 -34.01 9.63
N GLN A 519 -16.42 -33.35 10.65
CA GLN A 519 -15.09 -33.69 11.18
C GLN A 519 -15.02 -35.11 11.76
N GLN A 520 -16.15 -35.68 12.18
CA GLN A 520 -16.24 -37.03 12.75
C GLN A 520 -16.36 -38.14 11.70
N LYS A 521 -16.54 -37.80 10.41
CA LYS A 521 -16.64 -38.79 9.32
C LYS A 521 -15.27 -39.28 8.86
N GLU A 522 -15.18 -40.53 8.42
CA GLU A 522 -13.95 -41.10 7.86
C GLU A 522 -13.45 -40.32 6.63
N ASP A 523 -14.36 -39.85 5.78
CA ASP A 523 -14.05 -39.04 4.59
C ASP A 523 -13.29 -37.75 4.92
N TYR A 524 -13.47 -37.19 6.12
CA TYR A 524 -12.75 -36.01 6.56
C TYR A 524 -11.28 -36.31 6.85
N GLN A 525 -10.95 -37.48 7.39
CA GLN A 525 -9.56 -37.89 7.59
C GLN A 525 -8.86 -38.09 6.24
N GLN A 526 -9.53 -38.74 5.29
CA GLN A 526 -9.01 -38.87 3.93
C GLN A 526 -8.80 -37.52 3.24
N PHE A 527 -9.69 -36.55 3.49
CA PHE A 527 -9.52 -35.17 3.03
C PHE A 527 -8.28 -34.51 3.63
N LEU A 528 -8.06 -34.62 4.95
CA LEU A 528 -6.87 -34.06 5.61
C LEU A 528 -5.56 -34.65 5.08
N ASP A 529 -5.53 -35.95 4.80
CA ASP A 529 -4.36 -36.62 4.23
C ASP A 529 -4.06 -36.13 2.80
N ARG A 530 -5.08 -35.92 1.97
CA ARG A 530 -4.92 -35.43 0.59
C ARG A 530 -4.33 -34.03 0.51
N ILE A 531 -4.71 -33.16 1.45
CA ILE A 531 -4.32 -31.75 1.41
C ILE A 531 -3.02 -31.45 2.16
N GLN A 532 -2.40 -32.46 2.81
CA GLN A 532 -1.32 -32.24 3.75
C GLN A 532 -0.07 -31.60 3.12
N MET A 533 0.28 -30.40 3.57
CA MET A 533 1.48 -29.66 3.16
C MET A 533 2.19 -29.04 4.37
N PRO A 534 3.53 -28.82 4.32
CA PRO A 534 4.25 -28.16 5.41
C PRO A 534 3.85 -26.69 5.58
N GLN A 535 3.55 -26.02 4.48
CA GLN A 535 3.04 -24.65 4.41
C GLN A 535 2.05 -24.53 3.25
N TYR A 536 1.09 -23.64 3.41
CA TYR A 536 0.02 -23.37 2.45
C TYR A 536 0.10 -21.92 2.00
N THR A 537 0.32 -21.70 0.72
CA THR A 537 0.08 -20.42 0.06
C THR A 537 -1.43 -20.19 -0.07
N TYR A 538 -1.86 -18.97 -0.43
CA TYR A 538 -3.26 -18.70 -0.79
C TYR A 538 -3.76 -19.67 -1.87
N GLN A 539 -2.88 -20.03 -2.79
CA GLN A 539 -3.20 -20.94 -3.87
C GLN A 539 -3.46 -22.36 -3.40
N ASP A 540 -2.59 -22.88 -2.53
CA ASP A 540 -2.77 -24.22 -1.99
C ASP A 540 -4.15 -24.31 -1.33
N MET A 541 -4.58 -23.24 -0.64
CA MET A 541 -5.92 -23.17 -0.05
C MET A 541 -7.05 -23.06 -1.09
N LEU A 542 -6.84 -22.38 -2.22
CA LEU A 542 -7.81 -22.36 -3.32
C LEU A 542 -7.96 -23.75 -3.95
N LEU A 543 -6.87 -24.52 -4.10
CA LEU A 543 -6.93 -25.90 -4.56
C LEU A 543 -7.69 -26.78 -3.55
N VAL A 544 -7.47 -26.57 -2.24
CA VAL A 544 -8.25 -27.24 -1.18
C VAL A 544 -9.74 -26.93 -1.32
N SER A 545 -10.13 -25.71 -1.70
CA SER A 545 -11.54 -25.35 -1.92
C SER A 545 -12.19 -26.08 -3.10
N GLN A 546 -11.41 -26.69 -3.98
CA GLN A 546 -11.87 -27.49 -5.12
C GLN A 546 -11.89 -29.00 -4.80
N ASP A 547 -11.49 -29.42 -3.60
CA ASP A 547 -11.52 -30.84 -3.24
C ASP A 547 -12.96 -31.37 -3.25
N PRO A 548 -13.19 -32.61 -3.74
CA PRO A 548 -14.52 -33.21 -3.78
C PRO A 548 -15.27 -33.17 -2.44
N PHE A 549 -14.55 -33.38 -1.33
CA PHE A 549 -15.14 -33.29 0.01
C PHE A 549 -15.72 -31.90 0.28
N VAL A 550 -15.02 -30.84 -0.12
CA VAL A 550 -15.49 -29.46 0.08
C VAL A 550 -16.71 -29.19 -0.80
N LEU A 551 -16.62 -29.52 -2.08
CA LEU A 551 -17.68 -29.26 -3.05
C LEU A 551 -19.00 -29.95 -2.64
N GLU A 552 -18.95 -31.25 -2.34
CA GLU A 552 -20.14 -32.03 -1.97
C GLU A 552 -20.85 -31.50 -0.72
N ASN A 553 -20.08 -31.04 0.28
CA ASN A 553 -20.62 -30.54 1.54
C ASN A 553 -21.00 -29.05 1.49
N GLU A 554 -20.48 -28.29 0.52
CA GLU A 554 -20.83 -26.88 0.34
C GLU A 554 -22.18 -26.70 -0.38
N TYR A 555 -22.49 -27.53 -1.38
CA TYR A 555 -23.77 -27.52 -2.10
C TYR A 555 -24.99 -27.80 -1.20
N GLN A 556 -24.81 -28.43 -0.04
CA GLN A 556 -25.88 -28.72 0.91
C GLN A 556 -26.24 -27.54 1.83
N ARG A 557 -25.40 -26.49 1.89
CA ARG A 557 -25.65 -25.26 2.69
C ARG A 557 -26.37 -24.22 1.83
N ASP A 558 -27.66 -24.39 1.60
CA ASP A 558 -28.43 -23.52 0.72
C ASP A 558 -28.55 -22.08 1.30
N ARG A 559 -28.25 -21.05 0.49
CA ARG A 559 -28.19 -19.62 0.92
C ARG A 559 -29.52 -19.08 1.47
N SER A 560 -30.63 -19.69 1.09
CA SER A 560 -31.98 -19.33 1.50
C SER A 560 -32.22 -19.53 3.00
N GLN A 561 -31.56 -20.53 3.62
CA GLN A 561 -31.74 -20.84 5.03
C GLN A 561 -31.06 -19.79 5.93
N THR A 562 -29.85 -19.33 5.58
CA THR A 562 -29.09 -18.36 6.36
C THR A 562 -29.71 -16.95 6.40
N SER A 563 -30.37 -16.53 5.32
CA SER A 563 -31.05 -15.23 5.28
C SER A 563 -32.31 -15.19 6.16
N ILE A 564 -33.08 -16.29 6.16
CA ILE A 564 -34.24 -16.46 7.06
C ILE A 564 -33.79 -16.47 8.53
N MET A 565 -32.68 -17.13 8.84
CA MET A 565 -32.12 -17.21 10.19
C MET A 565 -31.76 -15.84 10.75
N ILE A 566 -31.01 -15.02 10.01
CA ILE A 566 -30.58 -13.70 10.50
C ILE A 566 -31.76 -12.75 10.67
N ALA A 567 -32.73 -12.76 9.75
CA ALA A 567 -33.97 -12.00 9.89
C ALA A 567 -34.76 -12.40 11.17
N GLN A 568 -34.75 -13.68 11.56
CA GLN A 568 -35.38 -14.18 12.78
C GLN A 568 -34.60 -13.76 14.05
N SER A 569 -33.27 -13.91 14.08
CA SER A 569 -32.42 -13.41 15.18
C SER A 569 -32.60 -11.91 15.40
N LEU A 570 -32.55 -11.14 14.32
CA LEU A 570 -32.72 -9.69 14.36
C LEU A 570 -34.12 -9.33 14.87
N ASN A 571 -35.18 -9.98 14.40
CA ASN A 571 -36.53 -9.71 14.90
C ASN A 571 -36.75 -10.11 16.37
N GLN A 572 -36.00 -11.06 16.91
CA GLN A 572 -36.08 -11.46 18.32
C GLN A 572 -35.21 -10.60 19.24
N ILE A 573 -34.06 -10.10 18.77
CA ILE A 573 -33.27 -9.08 19.47
C ILE A 573 -34.06 -7.75 19.61
N LYS A 574 -35.06 -7.49 18.75
CA LYS A 574 -35.99 -6.35 18.94
C LYS A 574 -36.93 -6.52 20.14
N ASN A 575 -37.18 -7.77 20.58
CA ASN A 575 -38.22 -8.10 21.57
C ASN A 575 -37.67 -8.40 22.97
N ASN A 576 -36.35 -8.48 23.13
CA ASN A 576 -35.62 -8.53 24.40
C ASN A 576 -34.89 -7.20 24.62
#